data_AF-A0A914S7I0-F1
#
_entry.id   AF-A0A914S7I0-F1
#
_cell.length_a   1.000
_cell.length_b   1.000
_cell.length_c   1.000
_cell.angle_alpha   90.00
_cell.angle_beta   90.00
_cell.angle_gamma   90.00
#
_symmetry.space_group_name_H-M   'P 1'
#
loop_
_entity.id
_entity.type
_entity.pdbx_description
1 polymer ?
#
loop_
_entity_poly.entity_id
_entity_poly.type
_entity_poly.pdbx_seq_one_letter_code
_entity_poly.pdbx_strand_id
1 'polypeptide(L)'
;MQYPFLNFRYAIHYSTYSTQGRLYVPWLKSQCEKYGAKFIRREIHSIEELADEGYDIVINCAGLHGGKVSKDDNEMSPLRGIAFEIDAPGWKHFSFSELETFVIP
;
A
#
# COMPACT_ATOMS: atom_id res chain seq x y z
N MET A 1 0.74 -29.29 -0.12
CA MET A 1 1.11 -28.89 1.25
C MET A 1 -0.08 -29.20 2.14
N GLN A 2 0.03 -30.18 3.02
CA GLN A 2 -1.07 -30.56 3.93
C GLN A 2 -0.78 -29.85 5.26
N TYR A 3 -1.66 -28.94 5.66
CA TYR A 3 -1.55 -28.24 6.95
C TYR A 3 -2.24 -29.11 8.01
N PRO A 4 -1.49 -29.82 8.88
CA PRO A 4 -2.05 -30.86 9.74
C PRO A 4 -3.05 -30.35 10.81
N PHE A 5 -3.22 -29.04 10.93
CA PHE A 5 -4.12 -28.38 11.89
C PHE A 5 -5.32 -27.68 11.24
N LEU A 6 -5.41 -27.63 9.91
CA LEU A 6 -6.47 -26.93 9.18
C LEU A 6 -7.37 -27.95 8.48
N ASN A 7 -8.63 -28.04 8.94
CA ASN A 7 -9.63 -28.97 8.39
C ASN A 7 -10.66 -28.21 7.52
N PHE A 8 -10.24 -27.75 6.35
CA PHE A 8 -11.13 -27.05 5.42
C PHE A 8 -11.83 -28.02 4.47
N ARG A 9 -13.17 -27.92 4.38
CA ARG A 9 -13.98 -28.69 3.43
C ARG A 9 -13.94 -28.12 2.00
N TYR A 10 -13.67 -26.83 1.86
CA TYR A 10 -13.69 -26.10 0.59
C TYR A 10 -12.51 -25.13 0.51
N ALA A 11 -12.04 -24.84 -0.70
CA ALA A 11 -10.98 -23.87 -0.95
C ALA A 11 -11.14 -23.23 -2.34
N ILE A 12 -10.51 -22.07 -2.52
CA ILE A 12 -10.37 -21.42 -3.82
C ILE A 12 -8.88 -21.45 -4.20
N HIS A 13 -8.59 -21.88 -5.42
CA HIS A 13 -7.26 -21.76 -6.01
C HIS A 13 -7.34 -20.84 -7.22
N TYR A 14 -6.49 -19.82 -7.24
CA TYR A 14 -6.45 -18.84 -8.31
C TYR A 14 -5.02 -18.31 -8.48
N SER A 15 -4.78 -17.70 -9.63
CA SER A 15 -3.54 -16.97 -9.93
C SER A 15 -3.80 -15.48 -9.92
N THR A 16 -2.84 -14.71 -9.41
CA THR A 16 -2.88 -13.24 -9.38
C THR A 16 -1.45 -12.71 -9.48
N TYR A 17 -1.31 -11.38 -9.53
CA TYR A 17 -0.03 -10.70 -9.54
C TYR A 17 0.25 -10.06 -8.18
N SER A 18 1.49 -10.16 -7.72
CA SER A 18 2.00 -9.36 -6.61
C SER A 18 2.90 -8.26 -7.16
N THR A 19 2.93 -7.12 -6.47
CA THR A 19 3.84 -6.02 -6.77
C THR A 19 4.73 -5.76 -5.57
N GLN A 20 6.02 -5.58 -5.81
CA GLN A 20 6.96 -5.18 -4.77
C GLN A 20 7.06 -3.66 -4.72
N GLY A 21 6.54 -3.04 -3.65
CA GLY A 21 6.55 -1.57 -3.53
C GLY A 21 7.95 -0.95 -3.67
N ARG A 22 8.99 -1.64 -3.15
CA ARG A 22 10.40 -1.20 -3.27
C ARG A 22 10.89 -1.10 -4.72
N LEU A 23 10.31 -1.86 -5.65
CA LEU A 23 10.65 -1.82 -7.07
C LEU A 23 9.66 -0.96 -7.87
N TYR A 24 8.37 -1.14 -7.58
CA TYR A 24 7.29 -0.50 -8.34
C TYR A 24 7.22 1.02 -8.09
N VAL A 25 7.41 1.48 -6.85
CA VAL A 25 7.33 2.92 -6.53
C VAL A 25 8.45 3.72 -7.20
N PRO A 26 9.75 3.31 -7.16
CA PRO A 26 10.80 3.99 -7.91
C PRO A 26 10.57 3.96 -9.43
N TRP A 27 10.10 2.82 -9.97
CA TRP A 27 9.77 2.74 -11.39
C TRP A 27 8.66 3.73 -11.76
N LEU A 28 7.57 3.79 -10.98
CA LEU A 28 6.45 4.71 -11.23
C LEU A 28 6.88 6.17 -11.13
N LYS A 29 7.71 6.52 -10.13
CA LYS A 29 8.32 7.85 -10.02
C LYS A 29 9.09 8.21 -11.29
N SER A 30 9.92 7.30 -11.81
CA SER A 30 10.68 7.55 -13.05
C SER A 30 9.76 7.78 -14.26
N GLN A 31 8.61 7.10 -14.32
CA GLN A 31 7.64 7.33 -15.38
C GLN A 31 7.02 8.72 -15.25
N CYS A 32 6.62 9.15 -14.06
CA CYS A 32 6.09 10.49 -13.83
C CYS A 32 7.11 11.58 -14.19
N GLU A 33 8.37 11.44 -13.78
CA GLU A 33 9.45 12.38 -14.12
C GLU A 33 9.69 12.46 -15.63
N LYS A 34 9.63 11.33 -16.34
CA LYS A 34 9.72 11.27 -17.81
C LYS A 34 8.61 12.08 -18.49
N TYR A 35 7.43 12.15 -17.90
CA TYR A 35 6.31 12.98 -18.38
C TYR A 35 6.31 14.40 -17.81
N GLY A 36 7.39 14.83 -17.14
CA GLY A 36 7.59 16.20 -16.67
C GLY A 36 7.07 16.48 -15.26
N ALA A 37 6.62 15.47 -14.51
CA ALA A 37 6.25 15.66 -13.11
C ALA A 37 7.48 16.01 -12.27
N LYS A 38 7.33 17.01 -11.39
CA LYS A 38 8.37 17.42 -10.44
C LYS A 38 8.08 16.84 -9.06
N PHE A 39 9.08 16.24 -8.42
CA PHE A 39 8.96 15.71 -7.06
C PHE A 39 9.64 16.65 -6.08
N ILE A 40 8.84 17.24 -5.18
CA ILE A 40 9.31 18.17 -4.15
C ILE A 40 9.20 17.46 -2.79
N ARG A 41 10.32 17.38 -2.06
CA ARG A 41 10.31 16.85 -0.70
C ARG A 41 10.08 18.00 0.28
N ARG A 42 8.85 18.08 0.78
CA ARG A 42 8.44 18.99 1.85
C ARG A 42 7.29 18.38 2.64
N GLU A 43 7.06 18.89 3.83
CA GLU A 43 5.86 18.59 4.61
C GLU A 43 4.75 19.58 4.21
N ILE A 44 3.51 19.11 4.22
CA ILE A 44 2.30 19.89 3.94
C ILE A 44 1.45 19.86 5.18
N HIS A 45 1.07 21.02 5.73
CA HIS A 45 0.31 21.10 6.96
C HIS A 45 -1.19 21.29 6.72
N SER A 46 -1.57 21.90 5.59
CA SER A 46 -2.97 22.01 5.20
C SER A 46 -3.14 22.11 3.69
N ILE A 47 -4.33 21.80 3.17
CA ILE A 47 -4.60 21.93 1.72
C ILE A 47 -4.63 23.40 1.29
N GLU A 48 -4.99 24.32 2.18
CA GLU A 48 -5.05 25.75 1.86
C GLU A 48 -3.69 26.34 1.48
N GLU A 49 -2.59 25.85 2.06
CA GLU A 49 -1.25 26.32 1.67
C GLU A 49 -0.95 26.05 0.19
N LEU A 50 -1.49 24.96 -0.36
CA LEU A 50 -1.36 24.63 -1.79
C LEU A 50 -2.26 25.53 -2.64
N ALA A 51 -3.45 25.89 -2.15
CA ALA A 51 -4.29 26.85 -2.84
C ALA A 51 -3.64 28.24 -2.90
N ASP A 52 -3.03 28.68 -1.80
CA ASP A 52 -2.31 29.96 -1.71
C ASP A 52 -1.06 29.99 -2.61
N GLU A 53 -0.45 28.84 -2.86
CA GLU A 53 0.64 28.68 -3.85
C GLU A 53 0.15 28.70 -5.31
N GLY A 54 -1.15 28.73 -5.54
CA GLY A 54 -1.76 28.84 -6.86
C GLY A 54 -2.00 27.50 -7.57
N TYR A 55 -2.08 26.38 -6.85
CA TYR A 55 -2.50 25.12 -7.46
C TYR A 55 -4.02 25.10 -7.69
N ASP A 56 -4.45 24.92 -8.95
CA ASP A 56 -5.87 24.86 -9.32
C ASP A 56 -6.57 23.59 -8.82
N ILE A 57 -5.81 22.48 -8.77
CA ILE A 57 -6.32 21.16 -8.41
C ILE A 57 -5.33 20.48 -7.47
N VAL A 58 -5.84 20.02 -6.33
CA VAL A 58 -5.10 19.21 -5.36
C VAL A 58 -5.71 17.81 -5.31
N ILE A 59 -4.87 16.79 -5.53
CA ILE A 59 -5.25 15.38 -5.34
C ILE A 59 -4.63 14.91 -4.02
N ASN A 60 -5.45 14.76 -2.98
CA ASN A 60 -4.98 14.33 -1.67
C ASN A 60 -4.72 12.80 -1.66
N CYS A 61 -3.44 12.42 -1.66
CA CYS A 61 -2.98 11.03 -1.53
C CYS A 61 -2.11 10.80 -0.28
N ALA A 62 -2.33 11.56 0.80
CA ALA A 62 -1.45 11.55 1.98
C ALA A 62 -1.67 10.36 2.95
N GLY A 63 -2.45 9.35 2.56
CA GLY A 63 -2.68 8.14 3.36
C GLY A 63 -3.20 8.46 4.76
N LEU A 64 -2.51 7.97 5.80
CA LEU A 64 -2.87 8.22 7.21
C LEU A 64 -2.78 9.69 7.65
N HIS A 65 -2.24 10.57 6.82
CA HIS A 65 -2.18 12.00 7.09
C HIS A 65 -3.23 12.79 6.28
N GLY A 66 -4.00 12.11 5.41
CA GLY A 66 -4.97 12.72 4.52
C GLY A 66 -6.05 13.53 5.25
N GLY A 67 -6.65 12.94 6.29
CA GLY A 67 -7.67 13.59 7.11
C GLY A 67 -7.12 14.81 7.86
N LYS A 68 -5.87 14.77 8.33
CA LYS A 68 -5.23 15.90 9.01
C LYS A 68 -5.08 17.12 8.13
N VAL A 69 -4.54 16.94 6.91
CA VAL A 69 -4.34 18.07 5.98
C VAL A 69 -5.65 18.61 5.42
N SER A 70 -6.71 17.79 5.38
CA SER A 70 -8.04 18.21 4.95
C SER A 70 -8.96 18.66 6.10
N LYS A 71 -8.49 18.66 7.35
CA LYS A 71 -9.28 18.96 8.56
C LYS A 71 -10.51 18.06 8.72
N ASP A 72 -10.38 16.80 8.31
CA ASP A 72 -11.39 15.74 8.36
C ASP A 72 -10.79 14.41 8.86
N ASP A 73 -10.20 14.43 10.05
CA ASP A 73 -9.45 13.29 10.63
C ASP A 73 -10.31 12.40 11.54
N ASN A 74 -11.63 12.49 11.47
CA ASN A 74 -12.52 11.83 12.44
C ASN A 74 -12.81 10.36 12.10
N GLU A 75 -12.68 9.97 10.84
CA GLU A 75 -13.05 8.63 10.35
C GLU A 75 -11.84 7.73 10.08
N MET A 76 -10.63 8.27 10.18
CA MET A 76 -9.41 7.56 9.84
C MET A 76 -8.67 7.12 11.10
N SER A 77 -8.40 5.81 11.18
CA SER A 77 -7.60 5.24 12.26
C SER A 77 -6.53 4.30 11.72
N PRO A 78 -5.34 4.25 12.33
CA PRO A 78 -4.29 3.35 11.90
C PRO A 78 -4.63 1.91 12.30
N LEU A 79 -4.66 1.00 11.32
CA LEU A 79 -4.68 -0.44 11.57
C LEU A 79 -3.26 -0.99 11.45
N ARG A 80 -2.70 -1.48 12.57
CA ARG A 80 -1.32 -1.97 12.62
C ARG A 80 -1.24 -3.40 12.08
N GLY A 81 -0.56 -3.58 10.95
CA GLY A 81 -0.12 -4.89 10.46
C GLY A 81 1.27 -5.27 10.96
N ILE A 82 1.52 -6.56 11.13
CA ILE A 82 2.85 -7.14 11.43
C ILE A 82 3.13 -8.20 10.37
N ALA A 83 4.35 -8.19 9.83
CA ALA A 83 4.82 -9.18 8.86
C ALA A 83 6.20 -9.69 9.23
N PHE A 84 6.47 -10.95 8.89
CA PHE A 84 7.79 -11.57 9.00
C PHE A 84 8.33 -11.83 7.59
N GLU A 85 9.53 -11.34 7.32
CA GLU A 85 10.26 -11.61 6.07
C GLU A 85 11.24 -12.76 6.33
N ILE A 86 11.14 -13.83 5.52
CA ILE A 86 11.95 -15.05 5.67
C ILE A 86 12.53 -15.45 4.31
N ASP A 87 13.72 -16.06 4.31
CA ASP A 87 14.30 -16.65 3.10
C ASP A 87 13.75 -18.06 2.88
N ALA A 88 12.79 -18.18 1.97
CA ALA A 88 12.14 -19.45 1.63
C ALA A 88 12.00 -19.64 0.10
N PRO A 89 13.10 -19.82 -0.66
CA PRO A 89 13.08 -19.78 -2.12
C PRO A 89 12.21 -20.85 -2.78
N GLY A 90 11.97 -21.97 -2.09
CA GLY A 90 11.12 -23.06 -2.57
C GLY A 90 9.61 -22.77 -2.48
N TRP A 91 9.20 -21.72 -1.77
CA TRP A 91 7.79 -21.36 -1.62
C TRP A 91 7.35 -20.50 -2.79
N LYS A 92 6.42 -20.99 -3.63
CA LYS A 92 5.99 -20.33 -4.87
C LYS A 92 4.51 -19.98 -4.95
N HIS A 93 3.69 -20.46 -4.01
CA HIS A 93 2.25 -20.22 -3.98
C HIS A 93 1.89 -19.37 -2.78
N PHE A 94 1.10 -18.31 -2.97
CA PHE A 94 0.52 -17.62 -1.82
C PHE A 94 -0.52 -18.50 -1.13
N SER A 95 -0.74 -18.28 0.16
CA SER A 95 -1.80 -18.93 0.92
C SER A 95 -2.48 -17.92 1.83
N PHE A 96 -3.79 -18.07 1.99
CA PHE A 96 -4.61 -17.18 2.80
C PHE A 96 -5.58 -18.02 3.63
N SER A 97 -5.65 -17.75 4.93
CA SER A 97 -6.50 -18.49 5.86
C SER A 97 -7.20 -17.54 6.83
N GLU A 98 -8.50 -17.75 6.99
CA GLU A 98 -9.37 -17.09 8.00
C GLU A 98 -9.29 -15.56 8.06
N LEU A 99 -8.85 -14.90 6.98
CA LEU A 99 -8.61 -13.45 6.95
C LEU A 99 -7.54 -12.94 7.93
N GLU A 100 -6.86 -13.82 8.65
CA GLU A 100 -5.89 -13.48 9.70
C GLU A 100 -4.46 -13.88 9.31
N THR A 101 -4.30 -14.94 8.51
CA THR A 101 -2.99 -15.44 8.10
C THR A 101 -2.83 -15.36 6.59
N PHE A 102 -1.82 -14.62 6.15
CA PHE A 102 -1.41 -14.57 4.75
C PHE A 102 0.08 -14.89 4.62
N VAL A 103 0.41 -15.72 3.64
CA VAL A 103 1.78 -15.99 3.21
C VAL A 103 1.88 -15.58 1.76
N ILE A 104 2.80 -14.65 1.48
CA ILE A 104 3.06 -14.14 0.14
C ILE A 104 4.52 -14.50 -0.19
N PRO A 105 4.75 -15.26 -1.28
CA PRO A 105 6.10 -15.61 -1.72
C PRO A 105 6.86 -14.42 -2.35
#